data_AF-A0A2T0AST4-F1
#
_entry.id   AF-A0A2T0AST4-F1
#
_cell.length_a   1.000
_cell.length_b   1.000
_cell.length_c   1.000
_cell.angle_alpha   90.00
_cell.angle_beta   90.00
_cell.angle_gamma   90.00
#
_symmetry.space_group_name_H-M   'P 1'
#
loop_
_entity.id
_entity.type
_entity.pdbx_description
1 polymer ?
#
loop_
_entity_poly.entity_id
_entity_poly.type
_entity_poly.pdbx_seq_one_letter_code
_entity_poly.pdbx_strand_id
1 'polypeptide(L)'
;MYLFLSLIIIVLFIVFLLYTVPLKVLFNVNSAELPDFHFQAFWLSPILKGVIKEEHKKMVLKVYLLNNKILTKPLQNNNSSKSFLDKINFLRELHPNFEKLETSYGFEDPSITGMVYGAINMLSPYVKSEIFYNNADFSMLQNYFYIDTVFYINIIHLIKVLFKYNQKPNMKVLYHNR
;
A
#
# COMPACT_ATOMS: atom_id res chain seq x y z
N MET A 1 -27.31 2.15 34.59
CA MET A 1 -26.04 2.88 34.84
C MET A 1 -24.82 2.02 34.52
N TYR A 2 -24.70 0.81 35.10
CA TYR A 2 -23.55 -0.08 34.84
C TYR A 2 -23.40 -0.52 33.37
N LEU A 3 -24.50 -0.83 32.67
CA LEU A 3 -24.45 -1.18 31.23
C LEU A 3 -23.95 -0.03 30.34
N PHE A 4 -24.29 1.21 30.70
CA PHE A 4 -23.84 2.39 29.97
C PHE A 4 -22.35 2.65 30.22
N LEU A 5 -21.91 2.50 31.49
CA LEU A 5 -20.51 2.62 31.85
C LEU A 5 -19.65 1.54 31.17
N SER A 6 -20.10 0.28 31.14
CA SER A 6 -19.38 -0.79 30.45
C SER A 6 -19.26 -0.54 28.96
N LEU A 7 -20.31 0.00 28.32
CA LEU A 7 -20.26 0.36 26.90
C LEU A 7 -19.20 1.44 26.63
N ILE A 8 -19.13 2.47 27.47
CA ILE A 8 -18.14 3.54 27.34
C ILE A 8 -16.71 2.99 27.46
N ILE A 9 -16.47 2.11 28.45
CA ILE A 9 -15.15 1.51 28.65
C ILE A 9 -14.74 0.69 27.41
N ILE A 10 -15.66 -0.09 26.83
CA ILE A 10 -15.41 -0.87 25.61
C ILE A 10 -15.04 0.06 24.44
N VAL A 11 -15.80 1.15 24.25
CA VAL A 11 -15.52 2.12 23.17
C VAL A 11 -14.14 2.76 23.37
N LEU A 12 -13.82 3.20 24.59
CA LEU A 12 -12.50 3.76 24.90
C LEU A 12 -11.37 2.77 24.63
N PHE A 13 -11.56 1.49 24.98
CA PHE A 13 -10.59 0.44 24.71
C PHE A 13 -10.38 0.23 23.21
N ILE A 14 -11.45 0.24 22.40
CA ILE A 14 -11.35 0.13 20.93
C ILE A 14 -10.60 1.34 20.35
N VAL A 15 -10.90 2.56 20.82
CA VAL A 15 -10.19 3.78 20.39
C VAL A 15 -8.70 3.70 20.74
N PHE A 16 -8.39 3.22 21.95
CA PHE A 16 -7.01 3.00 22.38
C PHE A 16 -6.29 1.99 21.48
N LEU A 17 -6.93 0.88 21.11
CA LEU A 17 -6.37 -0.10 20.17
C LEU A 17 -6.13 0.49 18.77
N LEU A 18 -7.07 1.30 18.26
CA LEU A 18 -6.91 1.97 16.96
C LEU A 18 -5.74 2.95 16.94
N TYR A 19 -5.44 3.56 18.08
CA TYR A 19 -4.32 4.48 18.24
C TYR A 19 -2.97 3.74 18.34
N THR A 20 -2.92 2.65 19.10
CA THR A 20 -1.68 1.97 19.46
C THR A 20 -1.26 0.89 18.48
N VAL A 21 -2.20 0.11 17.93
CA VAL A 21 -1.89 -1.07 17.12
C VAL A 21 -1.89 -0.70 15.64
N PRO A 22 -0.73 -0.76 14.94
CA PRO A 22 -0.67 -0.46 13.53
C PRO A 22 -1.28 -1.57 12.67
N LEU A 23 -1.68 -1.19 11.46
CA LEU A 23 -2.01 -2.10 10.37
C LEU A 23 -0.72 -2.67 9.79
N LYS A 24 -0.52 -3.99 9.85
CA LYS A 24 0.56 -4.69 9.15
C LYS A 24 0.17 -4.92 7.71
N VAL A 25 1.01 -4.55 6.77
CA VAL A 25 0.80 -4.76 5.33
C VAL A 25 1.91 -5.64 4.79
N LEU A 26 1.53 -6.67 4.05
CA LEU A 26 2.39 -7.55 3.28
C LEU A 26 2.12 -7.28 1.80
N PHE A 27 3.18 -6.99 1.06
CA PHE A 27 3.11 -6.78 -0.37
C PHE A 27 4.21 -7.57 -1.06
N ASN A 28 3.80 -8.45 -1.96
CA ASN A 28 4.69 -9.24 -2.79
C ASN A 28 4.21 -9.18 -4.25
N VAL A 29 5.15 -8.95 -5.16
CA VAL A 29 4.89 -9.02 -6.61
C VAL A 29 6.10 -9.64 -7.30
N ASN A 30 5.81 -10.60 -8.18
CA ASN A 30 6.79 -11.28 -9.01
C ASN A 30 6.36 -11.22 -10.48
N SER A 31 7.20 -10.63 -11.32
CA SER A 31 6.97 -10.56 -12.77
C SER A 31 7.10 -11.90 -13.49
N ALA A 32 7.82 -12.89 -12.93
CA ALA A 32 7.99 -14.19 -13.54
C ALA A 32 6.72 -15.07 -13.42
N GLU A 33 5.89 -14.80 -12.43
CA GLU A 33 4.69 -15.57 -12.07
C GLU A 33 3.43 -14.74 -12.34
N LEU A 34 3.34 -14.05 -13.48
CA LEU A 34 2.22 -13.14 -13.76
C LEU A 34 0.85 -13.87 -13.73
N PRO A 35 -0.13 -13.42 -12.91
CA PRO A 35 -0.14 -12.23 -12.04
C PRO A 35 -0.19 -12.59 -10.55
N ASP A 36 0.90 -13.09 -9.97
CA ASP A 36 1.02 -13.33 -8.53
C ASP A 36 1.29 -12.01 -7.78
N PHE A 37 0.28 -11.13 -7.84
CA PHE A 37 0.16 -9.95 -7.02
C PHE A 37 -0.48 -10.34 -5.68
N HIS A 38 0.28 -10.23 -4.60
CA HIS A 38 -0.18 -10.53 -3.26
C HIS A 38 -0.11 -9.29 -2.38
N PHE A 39 -1.26 -8.68 -2.13
CA PHE A 39 -1.40 -7.60 -1.15
C PHE A 39 -2.33 -8.05 -0.02
N GLN A 40 -1.83 -8.02 1.21
CA GLN A 40 -2.61 -8.35 2.41
C GLN A 40 -2.35 -7.32 3.50
N ALA A 41 -3.41 -6.86 4.16
CA ALA A 41 -3.34 -5.95 5.29
C ALA A 41 -4.05 -6.59 6.49
N PHE A 42 -3.46 -6.50 7.68
CA PHE A 42 -3.96 -7.12 8.91
C PHE A 42 -3.96 -6.12 10.04
N TRP A 43 -5.07 -6.07 10.78
CA TRP A 43 -5.14 -5.37 12.06
C TRP A 43 -5.69 -6.31 13.11
N LEU A 44 -4.90 -6.48 14.18
CA LEU A 44 -5.17 -7.43 15.27
C LEU A 44 -5.57 -8.81 14.73
N SER A 45 -4.69 -9.47 13.96
CA SER A 45 -5.01 -10.78 13.36
C SER A 45 -5.57 -11.76 14.42
N PRO A 46 -6.72 -12.43 14.16
CA PRO A 46 -7.48 -12.51 12.91
C PRO A 46 -8.68 -11.53 12.80
N ILE A 47 -8.75 -10.48 13.63
CA ILE A 47 -9.90 -9.58 13.75
C ILE A 47 -10.22 -8.90 12.43
N LEU A 48 -9.29 -8.17 11.81
CA LEU A 48 -9.53 -7.49 10.54
C LEU A 48 -8.45 -7.85 9.52
N LYS A 49 -8.87 -8.31 8.35
CA LYS A 49 -7.97 -8.67 7.23
C LYS A 49 -8.49 -8.09 5.92
N GLY A 50 -7.67 -7.31 5.23
CA GLY A 50 -7.87 -6.88 3.86
C GLY A 50 -6.98 -7.69 2.91
N VAL A 51 -7.52 -8.10 1.76
CA VAL A 51 -6.77 -8.81 0.71
C VAL A 51 -7.11 -8.18 -0.63
N ILE A 52 -6.09 -7.83 -1.41
CA ILE A 52 -6.27 -7.47 -2.82
C ILE A 52 -5.63 -8.57 -3.65
N LYS A 53 -6.42 -9.14 -4.55
CA LYS A 53 -5.99 -10.18 -5.50
C LYS A 53 -6.62 -9.93 -6.86
N GLU A 54 -5.97 -10.44 -7.90
CA GLU A 54 -6.55 -10.48 -9.23
C GLU A 54 -7.53 -11.66 -9.32
N GLU A 55 -8.76 -11.37 -9.74
CA GLU A 55 -9.80 -12.36 -10.00
C GLU A 55 -10.46 -12.03 -11.34
N HIS A 56 -10.42 -12.96 -12.30
CA HIS A 56 -10.99 -12.78 -13.64
C HIS A 56 -10.52 -11.49 -14.35
N LYS A 57 -9.20 -11.22 -14.33
CA LYS A 57 -8.58 -10.02 -14.90
C LYS A 57 -9.03 -8.69 -14.26
N LYS A 58 -9.58 -8.75 -13.04
CA LYS A 58 -9.97 -7.57 -12.27
C LYS A 58 -9.34 -7.64 -10.89
N MET A 59 -8.76 -6.54 -10.44
CA MET A 59 -8.31 -6.43 -9.05
C MET A 59 -9.54 -6.36 -8.13
N VAL A 60 -9.60 -7.20 -7.11
CA VAL A 60 -10.71 -7.26 -6.15
C VAL A 60 -10.19 -7.09 -4.73
N LEU A 61 -10.76 -6.13 -4.00
CA LEU A 61 -10.57 -5.98 -2.56
C LEU A 61 -11.57 -6.85 -1.81
N LYS A 62 -11.08 -7.75 -0.97
CA LYS A 62 -11.86 -8.53 -0.01
C LYS A 62 -11.51 -8.11 1.41
N VAL A 63 -12.51 -7.83 2.23
CA VAL A 63 -12.34 -7.53 3.66
C VAL A 63 -13.00 -8.62 4.48
N TYR A 64 -12.29 -9.07 5.50
CA TYR A 64 -12.70 -10.11 6.42
C TYR A 64 -12.70 -9.56 7.84
N LEU A 65 -13.75 -9.87 8.60
CA LEU A 65 -13.87 -9.62 10.03
C LEU A 65 -13.97 -10.98 10.74
N LEU A 66 -13.06 -11.29 11.67
CA LEU A 66 -13.00 -12.58 12.36
C LEU A 66 -13.02 -13.76 11.37
N ASN A 67 -12.21 -13.68 10.31
CA ASN A 67 -12.16 -14.62 9.18
C ASN A 67 -13.43 -14.73 8.32
N ASN A 68 -14.52 -14.03 8.66
CA ASN A 68 -15.72 -13.98 7.83
C ASN A 68 -15.62 -12.85 6.82
N LYS A 69 -15.85 -13.15 5.54
CA LYS A 69 -15.83 -12.15 4.47
C LYS A 69 -17.00 -11.19 4.62
N ILE A 70 -16.74 -9.92 4.90
CA ILE A 70 -17.75 -8.88 5.11
C ILE A 70 -17.93 -7.95 3.90
N LEU A 71 -16.89 -7.82 3.06
CA LEU A 71 -16.93 -6.95 1.89
C LEU A 71 -16.18 -7.59 0.73
N THR A 72 -16.73 -7.45 -0.47
CA THR A 72 -16.04 -7.72 -1.73
C THR A 72 -16.29 -6.53 -2.64
N LYS A 73 -15.25 -5.84 -3.05
CA LYS A 73 -15.34 -4.65 -3.89
C LYS A 73 -14.36 -4.77 -5.06
N PRO A 74 -14.83 -4.78 -6.31
CA PRO A 74 -13.93 -4.68 -7.45
C PRO A 74 -13.24 -3.31 -7.41
N LEU A 75 -11.92 -3.31 -7.52
CA LEU A 75 -11.14 -2.10 -7.72
C LEU A 75 -11.23 -1.77 -9.21
N GLN A 76 -12.14 -0.87 -9.57
CA GLN A 76 -12.15 -0.32 -10.92
C GLN A 76 -10.85 0.47 -11.11
N ASN A 77 -10.11 0.14 -12.16
CA ASN A 77 -9.12 1.05 -12.72
C ASN A 77 -9.88 2.17 -13.43
N ASN A 78 -10.57 3.01 -12.64
CA ASN A 78 -11.04 4.26 -13.17
C ASN A 78 -9.77 4.99 -13.57
N ASN A 79 -9.65 5.39 -14.83
CA ASN A 79 -8.65 6.33 -15.34
C ASN A 79 -8.80 7.66 -14.57
N SER A 80 -8.48 7.64 -13.28
CA SER A 80 -8.47 8.82 -12.45
C SER A 80 -7.34 9.65 -13.01
N SER A 81 -7.65 10.86 -13.46
CA SER A 81 -6.74 11.88 -13.94
C SER A 81 -5.70 12.34 -12.90
N LYS A 82 -5.50 11.56 -11.83
CA LYS A 82 -4.58 11.86 -10.75
C LYS A 82 -3.17 11.57 -11.23
N SER A 83 -2.32 12.57 -11.10
CA SER A 83 -0.93 12.52 -11.56
C SER A 83 -0.16 11.43 -10.80
N PHE A 84 0.92 10.92 -11.42
CA PHE A 84 1.90 10.10 -10.72
C PHE A 84 2.40 10.77 -9.43
N LEU A 85 2.56 12.10 -9.45
CA LEU A 85 2.91 12.89 -8.27
C LEU A 85 1.85 12.80 -7.15
N ASP A 86 0.56 12.75 -7.48
CA ASP A 86 -0.50 12.61 -6.47
C ASP A 86 -0.45 11.23 -5.78
N LYS A 87 -0.07 10.19 -6.53
CA LYS A 87 0.08 8.83 -5.99
C LYS A 87 1.30 8.74 -5.07
N ILE A 88 2.43 9.34 -5.46
CA ILE A 88 3.62 9.44 -4.60
C ILE A 88 3.31 10.24 -3.34
N ASN A 89 2.64 11.39 -3.47
CA ASN A 89 2.27 12.22 -2.34
C ASN A 89 1.33 11.48 -1.38
N PHE A 90 0.40 10.68 -1.90
CA PHE A 90 -0.45 9.82 -1.06
C PHE A 90 0.38 8.80 -0.26
N LEU A 91 1.31 8.08 -0.90
CA LEU A 91 2.17 7.12 -0.23
C LEU A 91 3.10 7.78 0.81
N ARG A 92 3.66 8.95 0.47
CA ARG A 92 4.48 9.75 1.39
C ARG A 92 3.67 10.23 2.57
N GLU A 93 2.44 10.70 2.33
CA GLU A 93 1.54 11.13 3.38
C GLU A 93 1.18 9.98 4.31
N LEU A 94 1.12 8.72 3.88
CA LEU A 94 0.83 7.58 4.75
C LEU A 94 1.92 7.27 5.80
N HIS A 95 3.14 7.80 5.63
CA HIS A 95 4.28 7.52 6.51
C HIS A 95 4.42 6.04 6.91
N PRO A 96 4.53 5.11 5.93
CA PRO A 96 4.73 3.70 6.22
C PRO A 96 6.04 3.48 6.98
N ASN A 97 5.97 2.69 8.06
CA ASN A 97 7.15 2.22 8.77
C ASN A 97 7.52 0.84 8.23
N PHE A 98 8.62 0.75 7.49
CA PHE A 98 8.99 -0.48 6.82
C PHE A 98 9.73 -1.40 7.81
N GLU A 99 9.34 -2.67 7.85
CA GLU A 99 10.13 -3.73 8.50
C GLU A 99 11.12 -4.28 7.47
N LYS A 100 10.60 -4.55 6.26
CA LYS A 100 11.32 -5.20 5.19
C LYS A 100 11.02 -4.52 3.85
N LEU A 101 12.05 -4.23 3.08
CA LEU A 101 11.95 -3.84 1.67
C LEU A 101 13.05 -4.55 0.89
N GLU A 102 12.66 -5.56 0.13
CA GLU A 102 13.53 -6.29 -0.79
C GLU A 102 13.07 -6.04 -2.21
N THR A 103 13.99 -5.57 -3.05
CA THR A 103 13.77 -5.40 -4.48
C THR A 103 14.82 -6.18 -5.24
N SER A 104 14.39 -6.87 -6.30
CA SER A 104 15.29 -7.52 -7.26
C SER A 104 14.77 -7.26 -8.67
N TYR A 105 15.59 -6.71 -9.54
CA TYR A 105 15.15 -6.35 -10.90
C TYR A 105 16.33 -6.31 -11.86
N GLY A 106 16.03 -6.52 -13.13
CA GLY A 106 16.96 -6.39 -14.23
C GLY A 106 16.19 -6.18 -15.52
N PHE A 107 16.71 -5.31 -16.36
CA PHE A 107 16.12 -4.94 -17.63
C PHE A 107 17.10 -5.22 -18.76
N GLU A 108 16.58 -5.53 -19.94
CA GLU A 108 17.36 -5.75 -21.17
C GLU A 108 18.24 -4.55 -21.50
N ASP A 109 17.77 -3.33 -21.19
CA ASP A 109 18.57 -2.11 -21.24
C ASP A 109 19.17 -1.83 -19.85
N PRO A 110 20.50 -1.97 -19.65
CA PRO A 110 21.17 -1.70 -18.39
C PRO A 110 21.01 -0.26 -17.90
N SER A 111 20.72 0.68 -18.80
CA SER A 111 20.46 2.08 -18.45
C SER A 111 19.19 2.19 -17.61
N ILE A 112 18.16 1.41 -17.93
CA ILE A 112 16.90 1.35 -17.18
C ILE A 112 17.16 0.78 -15.79
N THR A 113 17.93 -0.31 -15.69
CA THR A 113 18.38 -0.88 -14.40
C THR A 113 19.08 0.19 -13.56
N GLY A 114 19.98 0.98 -14.15
CA GLY A 114 20.68 2.07 -13.47
C GLY A 114 19.73 3.18 -12.98
N MET A 115 18.74 3.57 -13.77
CA MET A 115 17.73 4.56 -13.36
C MET A 115 16.90 4.07 -12.17
N VAL A 116 16.43 2.81 -12.21
CA VAL A 116 15.64 2.21 -11.14
C VAL A 116 16.48 2.07 -9.87
N TYR A 117 17.73 1.64 -9.99
CA TYR A 117 18.69 1.59 -8.87
C TYR A 117 18.90 2.94 -8.21
N GLY A 118 19.12 3.99 -9.02
CA GLY A 118 19.22 5.36 -8.54
C GLY A 118 17.96 5.79 -7.78
N ALA A 119 16.78 5.57 -8.38
CA ALA A 119 15.51 5.95 -7.77
C ALA A 119 15.24 5.25 -6.43
N ILE A 120 15.47 3.93 -6.34
CA ILE A 120 15.25 3.17 -5.09
C ILE A 120 16.23 3.62 -4.00
N ASN A 121 17.49 3.87 -4.33
CA ASN A 121 18.47 4.36 -3.36
C ASN A 121 18.18 5.79 -2.89
N MET A 122 17.63 6.65 -3.76
CA MET A 122 17.15 7.98 -3.35
C MET A 122 15.98 7.90 -2.36
N LEU A 123 15.18 6.82 -2.39
CA LEU A 123 14.10 6.59 -1.44
C LEU A 123 14.60 6.03 -0.10
N SER A 124 15.77 5.37 -0.06
CA SER A 124 16.32 4.72 1.14
C SER A 124 16.31 5.60 2.41
N PRO A 125 16.73 6.88 2.38
CA PRO A 125 16.68 7.73 3.58
C PRO A 125 15.27 8.02 4.10
N TYR A 126 14.26 7.93 3.23
CA TYR A 126 12.85 8.16 3.56
C TYR A 126 12.14 6.88 3.99
N VAL A 127 12.72 5.72 3.69
CA VAL A 127 12.25 4.40 4.06
C VAL A 127 13.11 3.94 5.24
N LYS A 128 12.71 4.30 6.46
CA LYS A 128 13.30 3.66 7.65
C LYS A 128 12.86 2.20 7.62
N SER A 129 13.73 1.30 7.15
CA SER A 129 13.52 -0.14 7.22
C SER A 129 14.61 -0.82 8.02
N GLU A 130 14.24 -1.86 8.75
CA GLU A 130 15.21 -2.73 9.43
C GLU A 130 15.99 -3.55 8.41
N ILE A 131 15.32 -3.95 7.33
CA ILE A 131 15.90 -4.69 6.21
C ILE A 131 15.66 -3.89 4.91
N PHE A 132 16.73 -3.45 4.27
CA PHE A 132 16.72 -2.80 2.95
C PHE A 132 17.67 -3.56 2.02
N TYR A 133 17.12 -4.28 1.04
CA TYR A 133 17.90 -4.91 -0.02
C TYR A 133 17.44 -4.41 -1.38
N ASN A 134 18.40 -3.93 -2.16
CA ASN A 134 18.19 -3.42 -3.51
C ASN A 134 19.14 -4.14 -4.47
N ASN A 135 18.67 -5.22 -5.09
CA ASN A 135 19.47 -6.08 -5.95
C ASN A 135 19.19 -5.78 -7.43
N ALA A 136 20.11 -5.08 -8.07
CA ALA A 136 20.02 -4.72 -9.48
C ALA A 136 20.88 -5.66 -10.35
N ASP A 137 20.27 -6.26 -11.37
CA ASP A 137 20.98 -7.06 -12.37
C ASP A 137 21.11 -6.30 -13.69
N PHE A 138 22.35 -5.94 -14.02
CA PHE A 138 22.71 -5.18 -15.23
C PHE A 138 23.00 -6.07 -16.44
N SER A 139 22.93 -7.39 -16.29
CA SER A 139 23.36 -8.38 -17.28
C SER A 139 22.23 -9.27 -17.81
N MET A 140 20.99 -8.90 -17.53
CA MET A 140 19.83 -9.71 -17.85
C MET A 140 19.39 -9.59 -19.30
N LEU A 141 19.03 -10.73 -19.87
CA LEU A 141 18.53 -10.86 -21.24
C LEU A 141 17.02 -10.67 -21.35
N GLN A 142 16.32 -10.57 -20.22
CA GLN A 142 14.88 -10.41 -20.16
C GLN A 142 14.51 -9.51 -18.99
N ASN A 143 13.46 -8.72 -19.16
CA ASN A 143 12.96 -7.83 -18.12
C ASN A 143 12.32 -8.63 -16.98
N TYR A 144 12.73 -8.35 -15.75
CA TYR A 144 12.05 -8.85 -14.56
C TYR A 144 12.09 -7.84 -13.42
N PHE A 145 11.11 -7.95 -12.54
CA PHE A 145 11.09 -7.29 -11.24
C PHE A 145 10.44 -8.20 -10.20
N TYR A 146 10.93 -8.05 -8.98
CA TYR A 146 10.47 -8.69 -7.77
C TYR A 146 10.51 -7.66 -6.65
N ILE A 147 9.42 -7.56 -5.89
CA ILE A 147 9.34 -6.70 -4.71
C ILE A 147 8.70 -7.52 -3.60
N ASP A 148 9.35 -7.58 -2.46
CA ASP A 148 8.82 -8.15 -1.23
C ASP A 148 8.98 -7.16 -0.09
N THR A 149 7.86 -6.74 0.49
CA THR A 149 7.87 -5.72 1.53
C THR A 149 6.84 -5.98 2.62
N VAL A 150 7.28 -5.67 3.83
CA VAL A 150 6.48 -5.68 5.04
C VAL A 150 6.56 -4.28 5.64
N PHE A 151 5.41 -3.64 5.84
CA PHE A 151 5.36 -2.32 6.46
C PHE A 151 4.13 -2.13 7.34
N TYR A 152 4.22 -1.15 8.22
CA TYR A 152 3.19 -0.81 9.19
C TYR A 152 2.64 0.59 8.91
N ILE A 153 1.32 0.72 8.98
CA ILE A 153 0.63 2.00 8.85
C ILE A 153 -0.28 2.21 10.06
N ASN A 154 -0.28 3.40 10.65
CA ASN A 154 -1.26 3.75 11.66
C ASN A 154 -2.66 3.88 11.02
N ILE A 155 -3.66 3.19 11.57
CA ILE A 155 -5.02 3.16 11.00
C ILE A 155 -5.69 4.53 11.01
N ILE A 156 -5.55 5.29 12.10
CA ILE A 156 -6.12 6.64 12.19
C ILE A 156 -5.56 7.51 11.07
N HIS A 157 -4.26 7.38 10.82
CA HIS A 157 -3.59 8.13 9.77
C HIS A 157 -4.03 7.70 8.36
N LEU A 158 -4.15 6.39 8.10
CA LEU A 158 -4.72 5.86 6.87
C LEU A 158 -6.13 6.42 6.61
N ILE A 159 -7.00 6.40 7.61
CA ILE A 159 -8.36 6.92 7.53
C ILE A 159 -8.32 8.43 7.19
N LYS A 160 -7.50 9.21 7.89
CA LYS A 160 -7.34 10.65 7.64
C LYS A 160 -6.90 10.95 6.22
N VAL A 161 -5.89 10.22 5.72
CA VAL A 161 -5.38 10.38 4.35
C VAL A 161 -6.45 9.99 3.33
N LEU A 162 -7.19 8.90 3.54
CA LEU A 162 -8.29 8.47 2.66
C LEU A 162 -9.42 9.52 2.60
N PHE A 163 -9.82 10.07 3.75
CA PHE A 163 -10.82 11.15 3.78
C PHE A 163 -10.38 12.38 3.00
N LYS A 164 -9.14 12.84 3.18
CA LYS A 164 -8.56 13.97 2.43
C LYS A 164 -8.49 13.68 0.94
N TYR A 165 -8.10 12.46 0.56
CA TYR A 165 -7.91 12.06 -0.84
C TYR A 165 -9.23 11.95 -1.64
N ASN A 166 -10.33 11.66 -0.94
CA ASN A 166 -11.68 11.62 -1.52
C ASN A 166 -12.31 13.02 -1.66
N GLN A 167 -11.81 14.04 -0.95
CA GLN A 167 -12.35 15.40 -0.98
C GLN A 167 -11.69 16.33 -2.00
N LYS A 168 -10.54 15.97 -2.60
CA LYS A 168 -9.90 16.83 -3.62
C LYS A 168 -10.79 16.91 -4.88
N PRO A 169 -11.34 18.09 -5.24
CA PRO A 169 -12.05 18.23 -6.51
C PRO A 169 -11.06 18.05 -7.66
N ASN A 170 -11.50 17.36 -8.72
CA ASN A 170 -10.80 17.36 -10.01
C ASN A 170 -10.75 18.80 -10.52
N MET A 171 -9.68 19.54 -10.23
CA MET A 171 -9.42 20.81 -10.91
C MET A 171 -9.18 20.48 -12.39
N LYS A 172 -10.23 20.64 -13.19
CA LYS A 172 -10.07 20.79 -14.64
C LYS A 172 -9.22 22.03 -14.85
N VAL A 173 -7.99 21.85 -15.29
CA VAL A 173 -7.13 22.93 -15.76
C VAL A 173 -7.86 23.56 -16.96
N LEU A 174 -8.48 24.71 -16.74
CA LEU A 174 -8.99 25.56 -17.82
C LEU A 174 -7.77 26.15 -18.52
N TYR A 175 -7.35 25.56 -19.63
CA TYR A 175 -6.46 26.24 -20.55
C TYR A 175 -7.23 27.42 -21.13
N HIS A 176 -6.85 28.62 -20.71
CA HIS A 176 -7.24 29.86 -21.35
C HIS A 176 -6.37 29.99 -22.60
N ASN A 177 -6.94 29.69 -23.78
CA ASN A 177 -6.30 30.01 -25.05
C ASN A 177 -6.18 31.54 -25.16
N ARG A 178 -4.96 32.05 -25.29
CA ARG A 178 -4.66 33.35 -25.86
C ARG A 178 -3.90 33.15 -27.15
#